data_AF-A0A7C9C1J5-F1
#
_entry.id   AF-A0A7C9C1J5-F1
#
_cell.length_a   1.000
_cell.length_b   1.000
_cell.length_c   1.000
_cell.angle_alpha   90.00
_cell.angle_beta   90.00
_cell.angle_gamma   90.00
#
_symmetry.space_group_name_H-M   'P 1'
#
loop_
_entity.id
_entity.type
_entity.pdbx_description
1 polymer ?
#
loop_
_entity_poly.entity_id
_entity_poly.type
_entity_poly.pdbx_seq_one_letter_code
_entity_poly.pdbx_strand_id
1 'polypeptide(L)'
;MKLKHIVSAAVILLSSQASVANESIDSSELPALKNYAFAACMYHIQAKIDPTPAATLNGLREEMEVFYQYSVLPTEHFEAVYAEAEAGAKNVPPSGSIRYCISWLQEDKVEQILAN
;
A
#
# COMPACT_ATOMS: atom_id res chain seq x y z
N MET A 1 -41.06 46.48 3.96
CA MET A 1 -40.68 45.07 3.73
C MET A 1 -39.35 45.04 2.99
N LYS A 2 -38.35 44.42 3.64
CA LYS A 2 -37.14 43.76 3.11
C LYS A 2 -36.17 44.56 2.22
N LEU A 3 -35.25 45.24 2.91
CA LEU A 3 -33.85 45.44 2.49
C LEU A 3 -33.23 44.09 2.12
N LYS A 4 -32.63 43.95 0.93
CA LYS A 4 -31.78 42.81 0.60
C LYS A 4 -30.34 43.30 0.44
N HIS A 5 -29.55 43.09 1.48
CA HIS A 5 -28.11 43.25 1.47
C HIS A 5 -27.49 42.15 0.61
N ILE A 6 -26.68 42.57 -0.36
CA ILE A 6 -25.74 41.68 -1.05
C ILE A 6 -24.54 41.56 -0.11
N VAL A 7 -24.42 40.42 0.57
CA VAL A 7 -23.23 40.06 1.35
C VAL A 7 -22.31 39.28 0.41
N SER A 8 -21.17 39.89 0.08
CA SER A 8 -20.04 39.19 -0.54
C SER A 8 -19.47 38.21 0.48
N ALA A 9 -19.43 36.92 0.14
CA ALA A 9 -18.64 35.93 0.86
C ALA A 9 -17.38 35.66 0.03
N ALA A 10 -16.26 36.23 0.46
CA ALA A 10 -14.95 35.87 -0.03
C ALA A 10 -14.67 34.40 0.33
N VAL A 11 -14.49 33.57 -0.69
CA VAL A 11 -14.03 32.19 -0.52
C VAL A 11 -12.56 32.25 -0.10
N ILE A 12 -12.30 32.04 1.19
CA ILE A 12 -10.94 31.83 1.69
C ILE A 12 -10.57 30.40 1.32
N LEU A 13 -9.72 30.25 0.31
CA LEU A 13 -9.00 29.00 0.02
C LEU A 13 -8.04 28.75 1.19
N LEU A 14 -8.48 27.96 2.16
CA LEU A 14 -7.57 27.33 3.12
C LEU A 14 -6.80 26.25 2.37
N SER A 15 -5.61 26.59 1.88
CA SER A 15 -4.58 25.62 1.59
C SER A 15 -4.19 24.94 2.90
N SER A 16 -4.83 23.83 3.23
CA SER A 16 -4.36 22.94 4.29
C SER A 16 -3.05 22.34 3.80
N GLN A 17 -1.95 23.00 4.12
CA GLN A 17 -0.69 22.31 4.30
C GLN A 17 -0.93 21.38 5.49
N ALA A 18 -1.36 20.15 5.20
CA ALA A 18 -1.21 19.06 6.15
C ALA A 18 0.30 18.91 6.33
N SER A 19 0.81 19.58 7.36
CA SER A 19 2.10 19.24 7.94
C SER A 19 1.96 17.78 8.33
N VAL A 20 2.47 16.89 7.49
CA VAL A 20 2.60 15.47 7.79
C VAL A 20 3.54 15.44 8.98
N ALA A 21 2.96 15.36 10.18
CA ALA A 21 3.72 14.95 11.34
C ALA A 21 4.35 13.62 10.92
N ASN A 22 5.67 13.54 10.96
CA ASN A 22 6.40 12.31 10.80
C ASN A 22 6.05 11.42 12.01
N GLU A 23 4.81 10.90 12.03
CA GLU A 23 4.36 9.94 13.02
C GLU A 23 5.27 8.73 12.85
N SER A 24 6.11 8.50 13.85
CA SER A 24 6.94 7.31 13.88
C SER A 24 6.01 6.11 13.83
N ILE A 25 6.05 5.37 12.73
CA ILE A 25 5.28 4.15 12.54
C ILE A 25 5.56 3.23 13.72
N ASP A 26 4.49 2.72 14.34
CA ASP A 26 4.64 1.70 15.38
C ASP A 26 5.30 0.47 14.74
N SER A 27 6.53 0.18 15.17
CA SER A 27 7.30 -0.98 14.72
C SER A 27 6.57 -2.31 14.93
N SER A 28 5.56 -2.35 15.82
CA SER A 28 4.72 -3.54 16.05
C SER A 28 3.80 -3.87 14.86
N GLU A 29 3.47 -2.89 14.02
CA GLU A 29 2.61 -3.05 12.84
C GLU A 29 3.39 -3.40 11.57
N LEU A 30 4.70 -3.14 11.58
CA LEU A 30 5.60 -3.37 10.44
C LEU A 30 5.55 -4.82 9.91
N PRO A 31 5.44 -5.88 10.75
CA PRO A 31 5.29 -7.24 10.26
C PRO A 31 4.04 -7.44 9.39
N ALA A 32 2.92 -6.80 9.71
CA ALA A 32 1.69 -6.91 8.91
C ALA A 32 1.91 -6.32 7.51
N LEU A 33 2.53 -5.15 7.43
CA LEU A 33 2.84 -4.50 6.15
C LEU A 33 3.88 -5.29 5.33
N LYS A 34 4.86 -5.93 5.97
CA LYS A 34 5.80 -6.85 5.29
C LYS A 34 5.11 -8.10 4.74
N ASN A 35 4.19 -8.70 5.50
CA ASN A 35 3.40 -9.84 5.02
C ASN A 35 2.47 -9.46 3.87
N TYR A 36 1.84 -8.28 3.96
CA TYR A 36 1.09 -7.70 2.85
C TYR A 36 1.96 -7.55 1.59
N ALA A 37 3.16 -6.97 1.74
CA ALA A 37 4.11 -6.78 0.64
C ALA A 37 4.54 -8.11 -0.01
N PHE A 38 4.80 -9.13 0.81
CA PHE A 38 5.08 -10.48 0.33
C PHE A 38 3.93 -11.05 -0.51
N ALA A 39 2.70 -10.93 -0.02
CA ALA A 39 1.51 -11.41 -0.71
C ALA A 39 1.27 -10.65 -2.03
N ALA A 40 1.43 -9.32 -2.04
CA ALA A 40 1.34 -8.49 -3.23
C ALA A 40 2.41 -8.88 -4.27
N CYS A 41 3.66 -9.03 -3.85
CA CYS A 41 4.74 -9.49 -4.72
C CYS A 41 4.42 -10.84 -5.36
N MET A 42 3.96 -11.82 -4.57
CA MET A 42 3.56 -13.12 -5.09
C MET A 42 2.39 -12.99 -6.06
N TYR A 43 1.39 -12.16 -5.74
CA TYR A 43 0.22 -11.93 -6.59
C TYR A 43 0.64 -11.44 -7.97
N HIS A 44 1.45 -10.38 -8.05
CA HIS A 44 1.89 -9.80 -9.32
C HIS A 44 2.76 -10.76 -10.13
N ILE A 45 3.53 -11.65 -9.49
CA ILE A 45 4.30 -12.65 -10.24
C ILE A 45 3.40 -13.76 -10.78
N GLN A 46 2.49 -14.29 -9.95
CA GLN A 46 1.57 -15.37 -10.35
C GLN A 46 0.57 -14.91 -11.40
N ALA A 47 0.15 -13.64 -11.39
CA ALA A 47 -0.77 -13.07 -12.37
C ALA A 47 -0.22 -13.06 -13.81
N LYS A 48 1.10 -13.22 -13.98
CA LYS A 48 1.75 -13.31 -15.30
C LYS A 48 1.82 -14.73 -15.87
N ILE A 49 1.44 -15.75 -15.09
CA ILE A 49 1.48 -17.15 -15.53
C ILE A 49 0.21 -17.44 -16.32
N ASP A 50 0.35 -18.12 -17.46
CA ASP A 50 -0.77 -18.53 -18.33
C ASP A 50 -0.86 -20.08 -18.38
N PRO A 51 -2.01 -20.69 -18.05
CA PRO A 51 -3.21 -20.05 -17.50
C PRO A 51 -2.99 -19.52 -16.10
N THR A 52 -3.61 -18.37 -15.82
CA THR A 52 -3.51 -17.73 -14.51
C THR A 52 -4.24 -18.57 -13.46
N PRO A 53 -3.56 -19.02 -12.38
CA PRO A 53 -4.17 -19.88 -11.38
C PRO A 53 -5.09 -19.06 -10.48
N ALA A 54 -6.39 -19.00 -10.83
CA ALA A 54 -7.38 -18.15 -10.13
C ALA A 54 -7.46 -18.41 -8.62
N ALA A 55 -7.37 -19.68 -8.19
CA ALA A 55 -7.35 -20.03 -6.77
C ALA A 55 -6.15 -19.41 -6.03
N THR A 56 -4.97 -19.40 -6.66
CA THR A 56 -3.76 -18.80 -6.09
C THR A 56 -3.89 -17.28 -6.00
N LEU A 57 -4.40 -16.63 -7.05
CA LEU A 57 -4.61 -15.17 -7.02
C LEU A 57 -5.65 -14.75 -5.99
N ASN A 58 -6.75 -15.49 -5.88
CA ASN A 58 -7.78 -15.19 -4.89
C ASN A 58 -7.25 -15.36 -3.47
N GLY A 59 -6.53 -16.45 -3.18
CA GLY A 59 -5.90 -16.65 -1.88
C GLY A 59 -4.93 -15.53 -1.52
N LEU A 60 -4.06 -15.12 -2.46
CA LEU A 60 -3.12 -14.02 -2.22
C LEU A 60 -3.83 -12.67 -1.99
N ARG A 61 -4.95 -12.43 -2.68
CA ARG A 61 -5.79 -11.25 -2.48
C ARG A 61 -6.46 -11.26 -1.10
N GLU A 62 -6.97 -12.40 -0.68
CA GLU A 62 -7.58 -12.58 0.64
C GLU A 62 -6.55 -12.41 1.77
N GLU A 63 -5.32 -12.93 1.59
CA GLU A 63 -4.21 -12.70 2.53
C GLU A 63 -3.84 -11.22 2.65
N MET A 64 -3.71 -10.52 1.51
CA MET A 64 -3.51 -9.05 1.51
C MET A 64 -4.63 -8.34 2.27
N GLU A 65 -5.89 -8.74 2.06
CA GLU A 65 -7.04 -8.14 2.70
C GLU A 65 -7.03 -8.36 4.23
N VAL A 66 -6.59 -9.52 4.72
CA VAL A 66 -6.41 -9.79 6.16
C VAL A 66 -5.40 -8.82 6.77
N PHE A 67 -4.20 -8.69 6.18
CA PHE A 67 -3.18 -7.78 6.72
C PHE A 67 -3.60 -6.30 6.65
N TYR A 68 -4.38 -5.94 5.63
CA TYR A 68 -4.93 -4.60 5.50
C TYR A 68 -6.02 -4.30 6.55
N GLN A 69 -7.02 -5.17 6.69
CA GLN A 69 -8.19 -4.92 7.55
C GLN A 69 -7.85 -4.87 9.05
N TYR A 70 -6.83 -5.63 9.49
CA TYR A 70 -6.47 -5.71 10.90
C TYR A 70 -5.35 -4.77 11.31
N SER A 71 -4.77 -4.01 10.38
CA SER A 71 -3.74 -3.03 10.71
C SER A 71 -4.33 -1.69 11.10
N VAL A 72 -3.64 -0.97 11.97
CA VAL A 72 -3.92 0.44 12.28
C VAL A 72 -3.16 1.41 11.37
N LEU A 73 -2.33 0.89 10.47
CA LEU A 73 -1.54 1.72 9.56
C LEU A 73 -2.43 2.44 8.52
N PRO A 74 -2.07 3.68 8.16
CA PRO A 74 -2.76 4.41 7.10
C PRO A 74 -2.79 3.67 5.75
N THR A 75 -3.89 3.82 5.00
CA THR A 75 -4.08 3.18 3.70
C THR A 75 -2.96 3.50 2.70
N GLU A 76 -2.44 4.73 2.73
CA GLU A 76 -1.37 5.19 1.84
C GLU A 76 -0.09 4.34 1.95
N HIS A 77 0.19 3.75 3.11
CA HIS A 77 1.34 2.86 3.29
C HIS A 77 1.17 1.55 2.53
N PHE A 78 -0.04 1.00 2.54
CA PHE A 78 -0.36 -0.21 1.77
C PHE A 78 -0.36 0.06 0.28
N GLU A 79 -0.89 1.20 -0.16
CA GLU A 79 -0.86 1.62 -1.57
C GLU A 79 0.56 1.79 -2.10
N ALA A 80 1.44 2.45 -1.33
CA ALA A 80 2.84 2.62 -1.68
C ALA A 80 3.58 1.28 -1.79
N VAL A 81 3.40 0.41 -0.79
CA VAL A 81 3.99 -0.94 -0.79
C VAL A 81 3.47 -1.79 -1.94
N TYR A 82 2.18 -1.72 -2.27
CA TYR A 82 1.58 -2.44 -3.39
C TYR A 82 2.20 -2.01 -4.73
N ALA A 83 2.31 -0.70 -4.96
CA ALA A 83 2.89 -0.14 -6.18
C ALA A 83 4.35 -0.55 -6.38
N GLU A 84 5.16 -0.52 -5.32
CA GLU A 84 6.56 -0.95 -5.37
C GLU A 84 6.70 -2.47 -5.54
N ALA A 85 5.81 -3.26 -4.93
CA ALA A 85 5.74 -4.71 -5.15
C ALA A 85 5.41 -5.05 -6.60
N GLU A 86 4.45 -4.35 -7.22
CA GLU A 86 4.11 -4.49 -8.64
C GLU A 86 5.31 -4.16 -9.53
N ALA A 87 5.93 -2.99 -9.32
CA ALA A 87 7.06 -2.52 -10.10
C ALA A 87 8.24 -3.51 -10.02
N GLY A 88 8.57 -3.96 -8.81
CA GLY A 88 9.64 -4.93 -8.57
C GLY A 88 9.33 -6.31 -9.15
N ALA A 89 8.06 -6.73 -9.14
CA ALA A 89 7.64 -8.03 -9.67
C ALA A 89 7.72 -8.13 -11.20
N LYS A 90 7.68 -7.01 -11.93
CA LYS A 90 7.56 -6.98 -13.41
C LYS A 90 8.49 -7.95 -14.14
N ASN A 91 9.77 -7.94 -13.79
CA ASN A 91 10.81 -8.72 -14.48
C ASN A 91 11.20 -10.02 -13.75
N VAL A 92 10.52 -10.36 -12.65
CA VAL A 92 10.83 -11.57 -11.88
C VAL A 92 10.19 -12.78 -12.56
N PRO A 93 10.98 -13.83 -12.90
CA PRO A 93 10.43 -15.06 -13.47
C PRO A 93 9.69 -15.86 -12.39
N PRO A 94 8.66 -16.64 -12.76
CA PRO A 94 7.90 -17.46 -11.79
C PRO A 94 8.78 -18.39 -10.93
N SER A 95 9.83 -18.98 -11.50
CA SER A 95 10.75 -19.88 -10.77
C SER A 95 11.58 -19.19 -9.68
N GLY A 96 11.68 -17.86 -9.70
CA GLY A 96 12.36 -17.06 -8.69
C GLY A 96 11.43 -16.33 -7.73
N SER A 97 10.10 -16.50 -7.88
CA SER A 97 9.11 -15.64 -7.22
C SER A 97 9.21 -15.69 -5.71
N ILE A 98 9.26 -16.91 -5.14
CA ILE A 98 9.27 -17.10 -3.69
C ILE A 98 10.51 -16.44 -3.08
N ARG A 99 11.70 -16.69 -3.64
CA ARG A 99 12.95 -16.11 -3.11
C ARG A 99 12.94 -14.59 -3.20
N TYR A 100 12.47 -14.04 -4.32
CA TYR A 100 12.36 -12.59 -4.47
C TYR A 100 11.35 -12.01 -3.47
N CYS A 101 10.17 -12.63 -3.33
CA CYS A 101 9.15 -12.13 -2.42
C CYS A 101 9.54 -12.27 -0.95
N ILE A 102 10.27 -13.31 -0.55
CA ILE A 102 10.82 -13.46 0.82
C ILE A 102 11.69 -12.26 1.21
N SER A 103 12.37 -11.61 0.26
CA SER A 103 13.19 -10.43 0.57
C SER A 103 12.36 -9.28 1.18
N TRP A 104 11.06 -9.18 0.86
CA TRP A 104 10.16 -8.20 1.48
C TRP A 104 9.93 -8.44 2.98
N LEU A 105 10.14 -9.66 3.47
CA LEU A 105 10.02 -10.00 4.89
C LEU A 105 11.32 -9.72 5.67
N GLN A 106 12.47 -9.89 5.00
CA GLN A 106 13.78 -9.96 5.66
C GLN A 106 14.57 -8.65 5.55
N GLU A 107 14.41 -7.93 4.44
CA GLU A 107 15.10 -6.68 4.19
C GLU A 107 14.29 -5.50 4.74
N ASP A 108 14.90 -4.33 4.70
CA ASP A 108 14.37 -3.05 5.16
C ASP A 108 13.57 -2.30 4.06
N LYS A 109 13.13 -3.01 3.01
CA LYS A 109 12.41 -2.43 1.87
C LYS A 109 11.15 -1.69 2.27
N VAL A 110 10.35 -2.29 3.15
CA VAL A 110 9.10 -1.68 3.61
C VAL A 110 9.40 -0.41 4.42
N GLU A 111 10.38 -0.47 5.31
CA GLU A 111 10.85 0.66 6.09
C GLU A 111 11.35 1.81 5.20
N GLN A 112 12.12 1.49 4.15
CA GLN A 112 12.63 2.46 3.18
C GLN A 112 11.48 3.14 2.41
N ILE A 113 10.44 2.39 2.03
CA ILE A 113 9.26 2.95 1.35
C ILE A 113 8.53 3.93 2.26
N LEU A 114 8.38 3.57 3.54
CA LEU A 114 7.68 4.41 4.53
C LEU A 114 8.45 5.67 4.92
N ALA A 115 9.75 5.72 4.66
CA ALA A 115 10.61 6.86 4.95
C ALA A 115 10.64 7.91 3.82
N ASN A 116 10.04 7.62 2.66
CA ASN A 116 10.01 8.49 1.48
C ASN A 116 8.66 9.20 1.32
#